data_AF-A0A8X6V339-F1
#
_entry.id   AF-A0A8X6V339-F1
#
_cell.length_a   1.000
_cell.length_b   1.000
_cell.length_c   1.000
_cell.angle_alpha   90.00
_cell.angle_beta   90.00
_cell.angle_gamma   90.00
#
_symmetry.space_group_name_H-M   'P 1'
#
loop_
_entity.id
_entity.type
_entity.pdbx_description
1 polymer ?
#
loop_
_entity_poly.entity_id
_entity_poly.type
_entity_poly.pdbx_seq_one_letter_code
_entity_poly.pdbx_strand_id
1 'polypeptide(L)'
;MHHSVSARSIPRRLQQSGLSARCPLLSPPLTHNHRHLRRQWYDERRMWEAEWNEAIFTDESRICLQHHDGRIHVWRYRGERMLNSCHRHTGRAPGIMVWGGIGYHCRTPLVRITGTLKS
;
A
#
# COMPACT_ATOMS: atom_id res chain seq x y z
N MET A 1 -17.18 40.30 10.92
CA MET A 1 -16.92 39.47 12.12
C MET A 1 -15.88 38.42 11.77
N HIS A 2 -14.67 38.51 12.31
CA HIS A 2 -13.62 37.51 12.07
C HIS A 2 -13.76 36.43 13.14
N HIS A 3 -14.30 35.26 12.80
CA HIS A 3 -14.34 34.15 13.75
C HIS A 3 -12.92 33.61 13.92
N SER A 4 -12.38 33.71 15.14
CA SER A 4 -11.12 33.04 15.49
C SER A 4 -11.32 31.53 15.39
N VAL A 5 -10.83 30.94 14.31
CA VAL A 5 -10.90 29.49 14.08
C VAL A 5 -9.78 28.83 14.87
N SER A 6 -10.13 28.10 15.93
CA SER A 6 -9.18 27.24 16.64
C SER A 6 -8.86 25.98 15.82
N ALA A 7 -7.70 25.38 16.05
CA ALA A 7 -7.32 24.11 15.40
C ALA A 7 -8.34 22.97 15.63
N ARG A 8 -9.18 23.05 16.68
CA ARG A 8 -10.23 22.07 17.00
C ARG A 8 -11.54 22.32 16.26
N SER A 9 -11.76 23.52 15.74
CA SER A 9 -13.02 23.90 15.09
C SER A 9 -13.27 23.07 13.84
N ILE A 10 -12.24 22.82 13.02
CA ILE A 10 -12.35 22.05 11.78
C ILE A 10 -12.68 20.57 12.04
N PRO A 11 -11.91 19.80 12.86
CA PRO A 11 -12.24 18.42 13.17
C PRO A 11 -13.65 18.23 13.73
N ARG A 12 -14.09 19.14 14.61
CA ARG A 12 -15.43 19.06 15.22
C ARG A 12 -16.54 19.26 14.18
N ARG A 13 -16.38 20.21 13.27
CA ARG A 13 -17.36 20.45 12.18
C ARG A 13 -17.43 19.25 11.24
N LEU A 14 -16.28 18.64 10.89
CA LEU A 14 -16.23 17.44 10.06
C LEU A 14 -16.91 16.24 10.75
N GLN A 15 -16.71 16.06 12.05
CA GLN A 15 -17.40 15.01 12.81
C GLN A 15 -18.91 15.25 12.88
N GLN A 16 -19.34 16.49 13.11
CA GLN A 16 -20.76 16.86 13.10
C GLN A 16 -21.42 16.59 11.74
N SER A 17 -20.66 16.71 10.63
CA SER A 17 -21.14 16.36 9.30
C SER A 17 -21.01 14.86 8.97
N GLY A 18 -20.67 14.00 9.94
CA GLY A 18 -20.60 12.54 9.80
C GLY A 18 -19.26 11.98 9.29
N LEU A 19 -18.24 12.82 9.09
CA LEU A 19 -16.91 12.38 8.67
C LEU A 19 -16.08 11.93 9.87
N SER A 20 -15.22 10.94 9.66
CA SER A 20 -14.25 10.49 10.65
C SER A 20 -12.84 10.49 10.09
N ALA A 21 -11.88 10.90 10.90
CA ALA A 21 -10.46 10.73 10.61
C ALA A 21 -10.12 9.23 10.67
N ARG A 22 -9.59 8.69 9.57
CA ARG A 22 -9.21 7.28 9.43
C ARG A 22 -7.88 7.18 8.69
N CYS A 23 -7.13 6.11 8.95
CA CYS A 23 -5.96 5.81 8.14
C CYS A 23 -6.40 5.54 6.68
N PRO A 24 -5.69 6.12 5.69
CA PRO A 24 -5.93 5.81 4.29
C PRO A 24 -5.60 4.35 3.99
N LEU A 25 -6.19 3.82 2.93
CA LEU A 25 -5.79 2.52 2.41
C LEU A 25 -4.47 2.68 1.65
N LEU A 26 -3.43 1.95 2.06
CA LEU A 26 -2.17 1.90 1.34
C LEU A 26 -2.29 0.82 0.26
N SER A 27 -2.66 1.22 -0.95
CA SER A 27 -2.69 0.33 -2.11
C SER A 27 -2.46 1.14 -3.38
N PRO A 28 -1.75 0.59 -4.37
CA PRO A 28 -1.76 1.16 -5.70
C PRO A 28 -3.18 1.14 -6.29
N PRO A 29 -3.58 2.15 -7.08
CA PRO A 29 -4.85 2.15 -7.77
C PRO A 29 -4.85 1.05 -8.84
N LEU A 30 -5.89 0.22 -8.82
CA LEU A 30 -6.09 -0.83 -9.82
C LEU A 30 -7.07 -0.34 -10.89
N THR A 31 -6.61 -0.32 -12.15
CA THR A 31 -7.48 -0.12 -13.31
C THR A 31 -8.47 -1.28 -13.42
N HIS A 32 -9.53 -1.10 -14.22
CA HIS A 32 -10.49 -2.18 -14.46
C HIS A 32 -9.79 -3.43 -15.03
N ASN A 33 -8.88 -3.24 -16.00
CA ASN A 33 -8.11 -4.33 -16.59
C ASN A 33 -7.23 -5.06 -15.55
N HIS A 34 -6.56 -4.32 -14.65
CA HIS A 34 -5.78 -4.95 -13.58
C HIS A 34 -6.65 -5.85 -12.67
N ARG A 35 -7.88 -5.42 -12.36
CA ARG A 35 -8.81 -6.21 -11.54
C ARG A 35 -9.24 -7.49 -12.26
N HIS A 36 -9.54 -7.39 -13.56
CA HIS A 36 -9.90 -8.54 -14.38
C HIS A 36 -8.76 -9.56 -14.43
N LEU A 37 -7.56 -9.13 -14.82
CA LEU A 37 -6.39 -10.01 -14.94
C LEU A 37 -6.01 -10.66 -13.60
N ARG A 38 -6.07 -9.92 -12.49
CA ARG A 38 -5.80 -10.50 -11.16
C ARG A 38 -6.83 -11.55 -10.77
N ARG A 39 -8.10 -11.35 -11.10
CA ARG A 39 -9.15 -12.34 -10.84
C ARG A 39 -8.94 -13.58 -11.70
N GLN A 40 -8.71 -13.41 -12.99
CA GLN A 40 -8.43 -14.52 -13.90
C GLN A 40 -7.23 -15.35 -13.42
N TRP A 41 -6.12 -14.69 -13.06
CA TRP A 41 -4.93 -15.36 -12.55
C TRP A 41 -5.21 -16.19 -11.28
N TYR A 42 -6.04 -15.65 -10.38
CA TYR A 42 -6.52 -16.36 -9.19
C TYR A 42 -7.38 -17.56 -9.57
N ASP A 43 -8.38 -17.38 -10.43
CA ASP A 43 -9.32 -18.44 -10.81
C ASP A 43 -8.59 -19.63 -11.48
N GLU A 44 -7.57 -19.34 -12.29
CA GLU A 44 -6.69 -20.34 -12.93
C GLU A 44 -5.85 -21.15 -11.91
N ARG A 45 -5.52 -20.58 -10.75
CA ARG A 45 -4.56 -21.14 -9.77
C ARG A 45 -5.17 -21.40 -8.40
N ARG A 46 -6.49 -21.25 -8.25
CA ARG A 46 -7.18 -21.35 -6.95
C ARG A 46 -7.09 -22.74 -6.31
N MET A 47 -6.85 -23.77 -7.13
CA MET A 47 -6.72 -25.17 -6.70
C MET A 47 -5.26 -25.64 -6.66
N TRP A 48 -4.29 -24.75 -6.88
CA TRP A 48 -2.88 -25.12 -6.76
C TRP A 48 -2.56 -25.41 -5.30
N GLU A 49 -1.87 -26.53 -5.08
CA GLU A 49 -1.35 -26.94 -3.77
C GLU A 49 0.12 -27.28 -3.89
N ALA A 50 0.44 -28.42 -4.53
CA ALA A 50 1.82 -28.86 -4.71
C ALA A 50 2.61 -27.97 -5.67
N GLU A 51 1.93 -27.31 -6.61
CA GLU A 51 2.52 -26.40 -7.59
C GLU A 51 3.17 -25.18 -6.94
N TRP A 52 2.70 -24.78 -5.75
CA TRP A 52 3.32 -23.70 -4.99
C TRP A 52 4.73 -24.05 -4.49
N ASN A 53 5.05 -25.35 -4.37
CA ASN A 53 6.37 -25.78 -3.91
C ASN A 53 7.47 -25.50 -4.93
N GLU A 54 7.10 -25.47 -6.22
CA GLU A 54 8.01 -25.20 -7.33
C GLU A 54 8.11 -23.70 -7.67
N ALA A 55 7.23 -22.88 -7.09
CA ALA A 55 7.23 -21.44 -7.33
C ALA A 55 8.34 -20.74 -6.53
N ILE A 56 9.11 -19.90 -7.22
CA ILE A 56 10.05 -18.97 -6.59
C ILE A 56 9.49 -17.56 -6.75
N PHE A 57 9.18 -16.92 -5.63
CA PHE A 57 8.76 -15.52 -5.59
C PHE A 57 9.99 -14.64 -5.48
N THR A 58 10.10 -13.63 -6.33
CA THR A 58 11.18 -12.66 -6.31
C THR A 58 10.61 -11.25 -6.32
N ASP A 59 11.21 -10.34 -5.59
CA ASP A 59 10.78 -8.94 -5.57
C ASP A 59 11.93 -8.02 -5.14
N GLU A 60 11.80 -6.74 -5.47
CA GLU A 60 12.61 -5.68 -4.89
C GLU A 60 11.89 -5.03 -3.70
N SER A 61 12.59 -4.94 -2.56
CA SER A 61 12.10 -4.21 -1.41
C SER A 61 13.02 -3.07 -1.01
N ARG A 62 12.46 -2.08 -0.31
CA ARG A 62 13.21 -0.95 0.25
C ARG A 62 13.18 -1.03 1.77
N ILE A 63 14.37 -1.16 2.37
CA ILE A 63 14.55 -1.03 3.82
C ILE A 63 14.73 0.46 4.11
N CYS A 64 13.70 1.08 4.67
CA CYS A 64 13.70 2.50 5.03
C CYS A 64 14.60 2.74 6.25
N LEU A 65 15.49 3.74 6.17
CA LEU A 65 16.37 4.11 7.27
C LEU A 65 15.70 5.05 8.29
N GLN A 66 14.55 5.62 7.91
CA GLN A 66 13.74 6.49 8.77
C GLN A 66 12.30 5.97 8.78
N HIS A 67 11.68 6.00 9.96
CA HIS A 67 10.28 5.59 10.13
C HIS A 67 9.35 6.69 9.62
N HIS A 68 8.51 6.38 8.64
CA HIS A 68 7.38 7.24 8.32
C HIS A 68 6.29 6.94 9.36
N ASP A 69 6.05 7.86 10.30
CA ASP A 69 5.12 7.68 11.43
C ASP A 69 3.64 7.43 11.06
N GLY A 70 3.32 7.35 9.75
CA GLY A 70 2.01 6.98 9.25
C GLY A 70 0.87 7.92 9.65
N ARG A 71 1.15 9.09 10.27
CA ARG A 71 0.14 9.92 10.95
C ARG A 71 -0.83 10.67 10.03
N ILE A 72 -0.78 10.42 8.73
CA ILE A 72 -1.64 11.09 7.76
C ILE A 72 -2.99 10.39 7.74
N HIS A 73 -4.02 11.09 8.22
CA HIS A 73 -5.41 10.64 8.20
C HIS A 73 -6.15 11.25 7.00
N VAL A 74 -7.12 10.48 6.48
CA VAL A 74 -8.13 10.98 5.56
C VAL A 74 -9.46 11.11 6.31
N TRP A 75 -10.22 12.16 6.01
CA TRP A 75 -11.58 12.33 6.52
C TRP A 75 -12.55 11.69 5.53
N ARG A 76 -13.32 10.69 5.99
CA ARG A 76 -14.27 9.95 5.13
C ARG A 76 -15.50 9.48 5.89
N TYR A 77 -16.57 9.20 5.16
CA TYR A 77 -17.76 8.54 5.67
C TYR A 77 -17.54 7.02 5.85
N ARG A 78 -18.44 6.38 6.59
CA ARG A 78 -18.49 4.92 6.66
C ARG A 78 -18.84 4.36 5.27
N GLY A 79 -18.10 3.35 4.82
CA GLY A 79 -18.30 2.72 3.49
C GLY A 79 -17.39 3.27 2.39
N GLU A 80 -16.83 4.47 2.55
CA GLU A 80 -15.97 5.10 1.53
C GLU A 80 -14.53 4.56 1.49
N ARG A 81 -14.23 3.49 2.24
CA ARG A 81 -12.87 2.97 2.37
C ARG A 81 -12.21 2.64 1.02
N MET A 82 -13.00 2.20 0.06
CA MET A 82 -12.55 1.77 -1.27
C MET A 82 -12.54 2.89 -2.32
N LEU A 83 -12.89 4.13 -1.97
CA LEU A 83 -12.80 5.26 -2.90
C LEU A 83 -11.34 5.64 -3.15
N ASN A 84 -11.02 6.01 -4.39
CA ASN A 84 -9.66 6.41 -4.78
C ASN A 84 -9.11 7.57 -3.92
N SER A 85 -9.95 8.52 -3.52
CA SER A 85 -9.60 9.62 -2.61
C SER A 85 -9.16 9.17 -1.21
N CYS A 86 -9.51 7.95 -0.81
CA CYS A 86 -9.12 7.33 0.45
C CYS A 86 -7.84 6.49 0.35
N HIS A 87 -7.25 6.39 -0.86
CA HIS A 87 -5.99 5.71 -1.08
C HIS A 87 -4.84 6.68 -0.96
N ARG A 88 -3.72 6.19 -0.44
CA ARG A 88 -2.47 6.96 -0.43
C ARG A 88 -1.35 6.14 -1.04
N HIS A 89 -0.67 6.76 -1.98
CA HIS A 89 0.60 6.27 -2.48
C HIS A 89 1.67 6.52 -1.42
N THR A 90 2.39 5.49 -1.02
CA THR A 90 3.62 5.66 -0.25
C THR A 90 4.68 6.26 -1.17
N GLY A 91 5.11 7.50 -0.86
CA GLY A 91 6.22 8.14 -1.56
C GLY A 91 7.54 7.40 -1.33
N ARG A 92 8.57 7.73 -2.13
CA ARG A 92 9.93 7.19 -1.96
C ARG A 92 10.54 7.72 -0.67
N ALA A 93 10.60 6.89 0.37
CA ALA A 93 11.43 7.16 1.54
C ALA A 93 12.91 6.88 1.23
N PRO A 94 13.86 7.61 1.84
CA PRO A 94 15.27 7.23 1.79
C PRO A 94 15.46 5.85 2.41
N GLY A 95 16.17 4.97 1.69
CA GLY A 95 16.30 3.58 2.09
C GLY A 95 17.22 2.79 1.17
N ILE A 96 17.62 1.61 1.64
CA ILE A 96 18.46 0.67 0.92
C ILE A 96 17.54 -0.23 0.09
N MET A 97 17.76 -0.27 -1.22
CA MET A 97 17.09 -1.21 -2.11
C MET A 97 17.76 -2.57 -2.03
N VAL A 98 16.96 -3.63 -1.90
CA VAL A 98 17.42 -5.01 -1.91
C VAL A 98 16.55 -5.83 -2.87
N TRP A 99 17.14 -6.83 -3.49
CA TRP A 99 16.44 -7.87 -4.24
C TRP A 99 16.60 -9.19 -3.51
N GLY A 100 15.58 -10.03 -3.57
CA GLY A 100 15.63 -11.38 -3.03
C GLY A 100 14.58 -12.29 -3.64
N GLY A 101 14.80 -13.58 -3.49
CA GLY A 101 13.91 -14.65 -3.90
C GLY A 101 13.63 -15.62 -2.76
N ILE A 102 12.41 -16.11 -2.67
CA ILE A 102 11.96 -17.12 -1.72
C ILE A 102 11.11 -18.16 -2.45
N GLY A 103 11.47 -19.43 -2.26
CA GLY A 103 10.67 -20.58 -2.64
C GLY A 103 10.31 -21.40 -1.40
N TYR A 104 9.57 -22.50 -1.60
CA TYR A 104 9.08 -23.31 -0.48
C TYR A 104 10.22 -23.93 0.37
N HIS A 105 11.32 -24.33 -0.27
CA HIS A 105 12.47 -24.96 0.40
C HIS A 105 13.77 -24.14 0.33
N CYS A 106 13.74 -22.95 -0.28
CA CYS A 106 14.95 -22.20 -0.56
C CYS A 106 14.73 -20.69 -0.47
N ARG A 107 15.84 -19.97 -0.33
CA ARG A 107 15.89 -18.52 -0.46
C ARG A 107 17.22 -18.11 -1.09
N THR A 108 17.21 -17.03 -1.84
CA THR A 108 18.45 -16.41 -2.31
C THR A 108 19.05 -15.54 -1.20
N PRO A 109 20.36 -15.23 -1.27
CA PRO A 109 20.92 -14.12 -0.52
C PRO A 109 20.20 -12.81 -0.88
N LEU A 110 20.04 -11.91 0.10
CA LEU A 110 19.55 -10.56 -0.18
C LEU A 110 20.68 -9.76 -0.84
N VAL A 111 20.42 -9.31 -2.07
CA VAL A 111 21.40 -8.55 -2.85
C VAL A 111 21.06 -7.07 -2.74
N ARG A 112 22.00 -6.26 -2.27
CA ARG A 112 21.85 -4.80 -2.27
C ARG A 112 21.91 -4.28 -3.70
N ILE A 113 20.87 -3.56 -4.11
CA ILE A 113 20.84 -2.86 -5.38
C ILE A 113 21.49 -1.48 -5.19
N THR A 114 22.50 -1.17 -6.01
CA THR A 114 23.09 0.17 -6.07
C THR A 114 22.64 0.85 -7.37
N GLY A 115 21.84 1.92 -7.25
CA GLY A 115 21.27 2.64 -8.40
C GLY A 115 19.84 2.21 -8.78
N THR A 116 19.41 2.58 -9.99
CA THR A 116 18.11 2.20 -10.55
C THR A 116 18.29 0.95 -11.40
N LEU A 117 17.53 -0.12 -11.11
CA LEU A 117 17.48 -1.29 -11.99
C LEU A 117 16.95 -0.83 -13.35
N LYS A 118 17.70 -1.15 -14.41
CA LYS A 118 17.24 -0.96 -15.78
C LYS A 118 16.48 -2.21 -16.19
N SER A 119 15.35 -2.00 -16.83
CA SER A 119 14.56 -3.06 -17.47
C SER A 119 15.20 -3.50 -18.77
#